data_AF-A0A0S2F554-F1
#
_entry.id   AF-A0A0S2F554-F1
#
_cell.length_a   1.000
_cell.length_b   1.000
_cell.length_c   1.000
_cell.angle_alpha   90.00
_cell.angle_beta   90.00
_cell.angle_gamma   90.00
#
_symmetry.space_group_name_H-M   'P 1'
#
loop_
_entity.id
_entity.type
_entity.pdbx_description
1 polymer ?
#
loop_
_entity_poly.entity_id
_entity_poly.type
_entity_poly.pdbx_seq_one_letter_code
_entity_poly.pdbx_strand_id
1 'polypeptide(L)'
;MAIDALNTKVALSDDFHRRSDAIKTMFLRTAPASLKRAPGHPDSLSFHRAADVVSMQLDGRYYAAYVHGCVNPNESPIIEFYDAVFDHVPSLAELTGRRAKGQRYDDGSESVSKYSVAGMKFMPDPAGQIVLVKACVETAPDNAHLPQGVGLFTVSDIFDIQGSVGRMFGQD
;
A
#
# COMPACT_ATOMS: atom_id res chain seq x y z
N MET A 1 -13.44 -31.22 38.23
CA MET A 1 -12.96 -30.79 36.90
C MET A 1 -11.49 -30.37 37.01
N ALA A 2 -10.74 -30.28 35.91
CA ALA A 2 -9.30 -29.95 35.93
C ALA A 2 -8.98 -28.61 36.67
N ILE A 3 -9.91 -27.66 36.64
CA ILE A 3 -9.79 -26.35 37.33
C ILE A 3 -9.85 -26.49 38.86
N ASP A 4 -10.62 -27.45 39.39
CA ASP A 4 -10.69 -27.68 40.83
C ASP A 4 -9.34 -28.19 41.35
N ALA A 5 -8.72 -29.11 40.61
CA ALA A 5 -7.40 -29.63 40.94
C ALA A 5 -6.29 -28.56 40.86
N LEU A 6 -6.47 -27.56 39.99
CA LEU A 6 -5.57 -26.42 39.89
C LEU A 6 -5.73 -25.49 41.09
N ASN A 7 -6.97 -25.13 41.45
CA ASN A 7 -7.26 -24.24 42.58
C ASN A 7 -6.76 -24.81 43.93
N THR A 8 -6.78 -26.14 44.10
CA THR A 8 -6.27 -26.79 45.33
C THR A 8 -4.76 -26.61 45.54
N LYS A 9 -3.99 -26.28 44.49
CA LYS A 9 -2.53 -26.15 44.56
C LYS A 9 -2.02 -24.70 44.63
N VAL A 10 -2.92 -23.71 44.74
CA VAL A 10 -2.55 -22.30 44.75
C VAL A 10 -3.23 -21.60 45.93
N ALA A 11 -2.50 -20.74 46.63
CA ALA A 11 -3.07 -19.90 47.69
C ALA A 11 -3.97 -18.83 47.06
N LEU A 12 -5.27 -19.01 47.20
CA LEU A 12 -6.30 -18.10 46.69
C LEU A 12 -7.02 -17.43 47.87
N SER A 13 -7.52 -16.22 47.68
CA SER A 13 -8.23 -15.49 48.75
C SER A 13 -9.55 -16.16 49.12
N ASP A 14 -10.03 -15.93 50.35
CA ASP A 14 -11.35 -16.39 50.79
C ASP A 14 -12.50 -15.83 49.91
N ASP A 15 -12.33 -14.62 49.39
CA ASP A 15 -13.31 -14.01 48.48
C ASP A 15 -13.36 -14.74 47.13
N PHE A 16 -12.22 -15.24 46.64
CA PHE A 16 -12.17 -16.07 45.43
C PHE A 16 -12.88 -17.41 45.64
N HIS A 17 -12.64 -18.08 46.77
CA HIS A 17 -13.32 -19.34 47.08
C HIS A 17 -14.84 -19.17 47.15
N ARG A 18 -15.31 -18.11 47.82
CA ARG A 18 -16.73 -17.79 47.94
C ARG A 18 -17.42 -17.56 46.59
N ARG A 19 -16.69 -17.01 45.62
CA ARG A 19 -17.21 -16.72 44.27
C ARG A 19 -16.90 -17.81 43.24
N SER A 20 -16.11 -18.82 43.59
CA SER A 20 -15.61 -19.82 42.65
C SER A 20 -16.73 -20.56 41.92
N ASP A 21 -17.80 -20.94 42.63
CA ASP A 21 -18.92 -21.65 42.00
C ASP A 21 -19.75 -20.74 41.09
N ALA A 22 -19.90 -19.47 41.47
CA ALA A 22 -20.54 -18.46 40.62
C ALA A 22 -19.70 -18.20 39.36
N ILE A 23 -18.38 -18.10 39.48
CA ILE A 23 -17.46 -17.90 38.34
C ILE A 23 -17.50 -19.09 37.38
N LYS A 24 -17.41 -20.32 37.89
CA LYS A 24 -17.51 -21.54 37.06
C LYS A 24 -18.84 -21.60 36.34
N THR A 25 -19.93 -21.26 37.01
CA THR A 25 -21.27 -21.28 36.40
C THR A 25 -21.41 -20.19 35.35
N MET A 26 -21.05 -18.96 35.68
CA MET A 26 -21.28 -17.78 34.85
C MET A 26 -20.35 -17.69 33.64
N PHE A 27 -19.08 -18.10 33.77
CA PHE A 27 -18.08 -17.91 32.71
C PHE A 27 -17.66 -19.20 32.00
N LEU A 28 -17.79 -20.36 32.63
CA LEU A 28 -17.30 -21.62 32.06
C LEU A 28 -18.41 -22.57 31.61
N ARG A 29 -19.61 -22.46 32.20
CA ARG A 29 -20.75 -23.35 31.90
C ARG A 29 -21.89 -22.66 31.16
N THR A 30 -21.94 -21.33 31.20
CA THR A 30 -22.94 -20.55 30.48
C THR A 30 -22.33 -20.07 29.16
N ALA A 31 -23.04 -20.28 28.06
CA ALA A 31 -22.62 -19.72 26.78
C ALA A 31 -22.53 -18.19 26.92
N PRO A 32 -21.44 -17.55 26.45
CA PRO A 32 -21.30 -16.11 26.51
C PRO A 32 -22.52 -15.43 25.85
N ALA A 33 -22.95 -14.31 26.43
CA ALA A 33 -23.98 -13.50 25.78
C ALA A 33 -23.51 -13.13 24.36
N SER A 34 -24.40 -13.29 23.37
CA SER A 34 -24.09 -12.94 21.99
C SER A 34 -23.64 -11.49 21.90
N LEU A 35 -22.55 -11.25 21.17
CA LEU A 35 -22.05 -9.90 20.93
C LEU A 35 -23.12 -9.09 20.20
N LYS A 36 -23.59 -8.00 20.84
CA LYS A 36 -24.58 -7.08 20.23
C LYS A 36 -24.03 -6.36 18.98
N ARG A 37 -22.69 -6.27 18.87
CA ARG A 37 -21.98 -5.74 17.71
C ARG A 37 -20.61 -6.42 17.66
N ALA A 38 -20.20 -6.87 16.50
CA ALA A 38 -18.80 -7.24 16.31
C ALA A 38 -17.92 -5.98 16.46
N PRO A 39 -16.72 -6.09 17.03
CA PRO A 39 -15.71 -5.04 16.89
C PRO A 39 -15.55 -4.70 15.40
N GLY A 40 -15.43 -3.43 15.06
CA GLY A 40 -15.05 -3.05 13.70
C GLY A 40 -13.70 -3.69 13.38
N HIS A 41 -13.53 -4.20 12.16
CA HIS A 41 -12.20 -4.61 11.72
C HIS A 41 -11.29 -3.38 11.76
N PRO A 42 -10.05 -3.49 12.27
CA PRO A 42 -9.09 -2.42 12.13
C PRO A 42 -8.92 -2.11 10.64
N ASP A 43 -8.88 -0.83 10.29
CA ASP A 43 -8.58 -0.41 8.93
C ASP A 43 -7.26 -1.05 8.49
N SER A 44 -7.29 -1.70 7.32
CA SER A 44 -6.12 -2.33 6.73
C SER A 44 -5.21 -1.25 6.13
N LEU A 45 -4.62 -0.43 6.98
CA LEU A 45 -3.61 0.54 6.58
C LEU A 45 -2.31 -0.20 6.26
N SER A 46 -1.92 -0.18 5.00
CA SER A 46 -0.62 -0.65 4.54
C SER A 46 0.18 0.49 3.90
N PHE A 47 1.43 0.20 3.56
CA PHE A 47 2.37 1.12 2.94
C PHE A 47 2.94 0.48 1.68
N HIS A 48 3.32 1.32 0.71
CA HIS A 48 3.99 0.87 -0.49
C HIS A 48 5.31 0.18 -0.19
N ARG A 49 5.65 -0.78 -1.04
CA ARG A 49 6.87 -1.57 -0.96
C ARG A 49 7.56 -1.58 -2.32
N ALA A 50 8.85 -1.91 -2.31
CA ALA A 50 9.55 -2.18 -3.55
C ALA A 50 8.82 -3.28 -4.34
N ALA A 51 8.77 -3.10 -5.66
CA ALA A 51 8.07 -3.94 -6.61
C ALA A 51 6.54 -3.93 -6.54
N ASP A 52 5.93 -2.96 -5.85
CA ASP A 52 4.51 -2.69 -6.06
C ASP A 52 4.29 -2.01 -7.42
N VAL A 53 3.16 -2.32 -8.05
CA VAL A 53 2.65 -1.62 -9.24
C VAL A 53 1.35 -0.95 -8.86
N VAL A 54 1.28 0.35 -9.10
CA VAL A 54 0.12 1.18 -8.83
C VAL A 54 -0.43 1.78 -10.12
N SER A 55 -1.69 2.17 -10.07
CA SER A 55 -2.36 2.98 -11.09
C SER A 55 -2.73 4.31 -10.45
N MET A 56 -2.35 5.40 -11.10
CA MET A 56 -2.71 6.77 -10.75
C MET A 56 -3.77 7.27 -11.73
N GLN A 57 -4.90 7.74 -11.22
CA GLN A 57 -5.97 8.33 -12.03
C GLN A 57 -5.79 9.85 -12.11
N LEU A 58 -5.71 10.40 -13.32
CA LEU A 58 -5.68 11.84 -13.59
C LEU A 58 -6.57 12.15 -14.80
N ASP A 59 -7.47 13.12 -14.68
CA ASP A 59 -8.39 13.55 -15.75
C ASP A 59 -9.12 12.41 -16.49
N GLY A 60 -9.52 11.38 -15.74
CA GLY A 60 -10.22 10.20 -16.28
C GLY A 60 -9.33 9.22 -17.04
N ARG A 61 -8.01 9.45 -17.07
CA ARG A 61 -6.98 8.55 -17.58
C ARG A 61 -6.24 7.87 -16.44
N TYR A 62 -5.65 6.72 -16.75
CA TYR A 62 -4.92 5.90 -15.79
C TYR A 62 -3.49 5.68 -16.26
N TYR A 63 -2.56 5.93 -15.34
CA TYR A 63 -1.12 5.83 -15.56
C TYR A 63 -0.55 4.81 -14.58
N ALA A 64 0.08 3.77 -15.10
CA ALA A 64 0.71 2.76 -14.26
C ALA A 64 2.12 3.19 -13.86
N ALA A 65 2.49 2.92 -12.62
CA ALA A 65 3.84 3.16 -12.12
C ALA A 65 4.34 1.99 -11.27
N TYR A 66 5.62 1.67 -11.43
CA TYR A 66 6.35 0.68 -10.65
C TYR A 66 7.06 1.38 -9.48
N VAL A 67 6.96 0.82 -8.28
CA VAL A 67 7.61 1.31 -7.06
C VAL A 67 8.98 0.66 -6.91
N HIS A 68 10.05 1.43 -7.01
CA HIS A 68 11.42 0.95 -6.77
C HIS A 68 11.74 0.74 -5.29
N GLY A 69 11.08 1.50 -4.43
CA GLY A 69 11.29 1.48 -2.98
C GLY A 69 10.72 2.75 -2.35
N CYS A 70 11.09 3.01 -1.11
CA CYS A 70 10.76 4.26 -0.41
C CYS A 70 12.04 4.95 0.04
N VAL A 71 12.05 6.29 0.05
CA VAL A 71 13.21 7.08 0.52
C VAL A 71 13.53 6.73 1.97
N ASN A 72 12.51 6.66 2.83
CA ASN A 72 12.57 6.11 4.18
C ASN A 72 11.40 5.16 4.42
N PRO A 73 11.45 4.30 5.46
CA PRO A 73 10.32 3.45 5.83
C PRO A 73 9.03 4.25 6.02
N ASN A 74 7.97 3.85 5.33
CA ASN A 74 6.64 4.47 5.39
C ASN A 74 6.64 5.96 4.99
N GLU A 75 7.51 6.37 4.07
CA GLU A 75 7.59 7.73 3.53
C GLU A 75 7.23 7.77 2.05
N SER A 76 7.87 8.60 1.24
CA SER A 76 7.58 8.77 -0.18
C SER A 76 8.11 7.59 -1.01
N PRO A 77 7.26 6.89 -1.76
CA PRO A 77 7.70 5.87 -2.71
C PRO A 77 8.39 6.53 -3.90
N ILE A 78 9.42 5.84 -4.40
CA ILE A 78 10.13 6.17 -5.63
C ILE A 78 9.48 5.39 -6.77
N ILE A 79 8.87 6.08 -7.71
CA ILE A 79 8.10 5.49 -8.80
C ILE A 79 8.74 5.74 -10.17
N GLU A 80 8.54 4.80 -11.10
CA GLU A 80 8.87 4.90 -12.52
C GLU A 80 7.62 4.52 -13.33
N PHE A 81 7.21 5.39 -14.26
CA PHE A 81 5.97 5.16 -15.02
C PHE A 81 6.19 4.16 -16.15
N TYR A 82 5.15 3.41 -16.49
CA TYR A 82 5.09 2.65 -17.74
C TYR A 82 4.73 3.60 -18.89
N ASP A 83 5.30 3.40 -20.08
CA ASP A 83 4.98 4.17 -21.30
C ASP A 83 3.67 3.66 -21.93
N ALA A 84 2.57 3.87 -21.20
CA ALA A 84 1.21 3.56 -21.63
C ALA A 84 0.19 4.41 -20.86
N VAL A 85 -0.93 4.74 -21.52
CA VAL A 85 -2.06 5.44 -20.93
C VAL A 85 -3.32 4.61 -21.14
N PHE A 86 -4.14 4.48 -20.11
CA PHE A 86 -5.34 3.65 -20.10
C PHE A 86 -6.59 4.47 -19.79
N ASP A 87 -7.76 3.96 -20.15
CA ASP A 87 -9.09 4.47 -19.79
C ASP A 87 -9.73 3.71 -18.61
N HIS A 88 -9.00 2.73 -18.06
CA HIS A 88 -9.36 1.94 -16.89
C HIS A 88 -8.09 1.61 -16.08
N VAL A 89 -8.26 1.14 -14.84
CA VAL A 89 -7.13 0.62 -14.04
C VAL A 89 -6.53 -0.58 -14.77
N PRO A 90 -5.27 -0.52 -15.24
CA PRO A 90 -4.69 -1.57 -16.06
C PRO A 90 -4.45 -2.85 -15.25
N SER A 91 -4.55 -3.99 -15.93
CA SER A 91 -4.12 -5.27 -15.39
C SER A 91 -2.60 -5.47 -15.53
N LEU A 92 -2.02 -6.37 -14.73
CA LEU A 92 -0.61 -6.74 -14.88
C LEU A 92 -0.29 -7.31 -16.28
N ALA A 93 -1.24 -8.01 -16.89
CA ALA A 93 -1.07 -8.57 -18.23
C ALA A 93 -0.85 -7.47 -19.28
N GLU A 94 -1.57 -6.35 -19.17
CA GLU A 94 -1.44 -5.21 -20.09
C GLU A 94 -0.13 -4.43 -19.93
N LEU A 95 0.47 -4.52 -18.73
CA LEU A 95 1.76 -3.93 -18.39
C LEU A 95 2.95 -4.82 -18.74
N THR A 96 2.72 -6.11 -18.99
CA THR A 96 3.80 -7.06 -19.28
C THR A 96 4.51 -6.68 -20.57
N GLY A 97 5.84 -6.51 -20.51
CA GLY A 97 6.66 -6.13 -21.65
C GLY A 97 6.56 -4.65 -22.04
N ARG A 98 5.80 -3.83 -21.29
CA ARG A 98 5.80 -2.38 -21.48
C ARG A 98 7.10 -1.76 -21.00
N ARG A 99 7.55 -0.76 -21.74
CA ARG A 99 8.76 0.01 -21.43
C ARG A 99 8.48 1.06 -20.36
N ALA A 100 9.54 1.56 -19.74
CA ALA A 100 9.48 2.72 -18.86
C ALA A 100 9.25 3.99 -19.68
N LYS A 101 8.53 4.95 -19.10
CA LYS A 101 8.38 6.29 -19.64
C LYS A 101 9.57 7.15 -19.24
N GLY A 102 10.25 7.75 -20.21
CA GLY A 102 11.29 8.73 -19.97
C GLY A 102 10.75 10.14 -19.76
N GLN A 103 11.60 11.01 -19.22
CA GLN A 103 11.36 12.45 -19.19
C GLN A 103 12.05 13.08 -20.40
N ARG A 104 11.28 13.80 -21.22
CA ARG A 104 11.81 14.60 -22.32
C ARG A 104 12.26 15.97 -21.80
N TYR A 105 13.42 16.43 -22.25
CA TYR A 105 13.97 17.75 -21.96
C TYR A 105 13.87 18.68 -23.18
N ASP A 106 14.10 19.97 -22.96
CA ASP A 106 13.98 21.03 -23.98
C ASP A 106 14.93 20.83 -25.18
N ASP A 107 16.08 20.17 -24.95
CA ASP A 107 17.04 19.81 -26.00
C ASP A 107 16.60 18.59 -26.83
N GLY A 108 15.41 18.03 -26.54
CA GLY A 108 14.84 16.87 -27.19
C GLY A 108 15.40 15.53 -26.71
N SER A 109 16.35 15.54 -25.76
CA SER A 109 16.83 14.32 -25.11
C SER A 109 15.74 13.73 -24.22
N GLU A 110 15.78 12.42 -24.05
CA GLU A 110 14.91 11.68 -23.14
C GLU A 110 15.78 10.80 -22.25
N SER A 111 15.51 10.75 -20.94
CA SER A 111 16.27 9.93 -20.00
C SER A 111 15.36 9.23 -19.00
N VAL A 112 15.92 8.27 -18.26
CA VAL A 112 15.23 7.56 -17.17
C VAL A 112 14.64 8.58 -16.20
N SER A 113 13.33 8.47 -15.96
CA SER A 113 12.62 9.36 -15.05
C SER A 113 12.04 8.60 -13.87
N LYS A 114 12.46 9.01 -12.67
CA LYS A 114 11.97 8.46 -11.40
C LYS A 114 11.51 9.61 -10.50
N TYR A 115 10.47 9.37 -9.72
CA TYR A 115 9.90 10.37 -8.82
C TYR A 115 9.73 9.83 -7.41
N SER A 116 10.26 10.53 -6.42
CA SER A 116 9.88 10.32 -5.03
C SER A 116 8.65 11.18 -4.75
N VAL A 117 7.48 10.56 -4.54
CA VAL A 117 6.20 11.29 -4.44
C VAL A 117 5.72 11.38 -2.99
N ALA A 118 5.80 12.58 -2.40
CA ALA A 118 5.19 12.85 -1.11
C ALA A 118 3.65 12.80 -1.21
N GLY A 119 3.00 12.30 -0.16
CA GLY A 119 1.54 12.11 -0.14
C GLY A 119 1.07 10.73 -0.64
N MET A 120 1.88 10.01 -1.43
CA MET A 120 1.63 8.62 -1.84
C MET A 120 2.10 7.63 -0.77
N LYS A 121 1.69 7.81 0.49
CA LYS A 121 2.15 6.97 1.61
C LYS A 121 1.24 5.78 1.87
N PHE A 122 -0.06 6.03 1.88
CA PHE A 122 -1.05 5.13 2.47
C PHE A 122 -1.71 4.24 1.43
N MET A 123 -2.03 3.03 1.86
CA MET A 123 -2.79 2.06 1.11
C MET A 123 -3.92 1.47 1.97
N PRO A 124 -5.20 1.50 1.52
CA PRO A 124 -5.67 2.19 0.32
C PRO A 124 -5.42 3.70 0.39
N ASP A 125 -5.28 4.34 -0.77
CA ASP A 125 -5.18 5.79 -0.86
C ASP A 125 -6.50 6.43 -0.37
N PRO A 126 -6.45 7.35 0.63
CA PRO A 126 -7.65 8.01 1.14
C PRO A 126 -8.46 8.77 0.08
N ALA A 127 -7.80 9.28 -0.96
CA ALA A 127 -8.45 10.02 -2.05
C ALA A 127 -9.00 9.10 -3.17
N GLY A 128 -8.64 7.82 -3.17
CA GLY A 128 -9.00 6.87 -4.23
C GLY A 128 -8.37 7.17 -5.59
N GLN A 129 -7.39 8.07 -5.66
CA GLN A 129 -6.66 8.44 -6.88
C GLN A 129 -5.58 7.41 -7.22
N ILE A 130 -5.08 6.69 -6.22
CA ILE A 130 -4.05 5.67 -6.38
C ILE A 130 -4.58 4.30 -5.98
N VAL A 131 -4.51 3.35 -6.92
CA VAL A 131 -4.95 1.97 -6.74
C VAL A 131 -3.77 1.04 -6.92
N LEU A 132 -3.59 0.08 -6.00
CA LEU A 132 -2.62 -1.00 -6.20
C LEU A 132 -3.13 -1.96 -7.27
N VAL A 133 -2.35 -2.11 -8.33
CA VAL A 133 -2.60 -3.10 -9.39
C VAL A 133 -2.09 -4.47 -8.95
N LYS A 134 -0.84 -4.53 -8.46
CA LYS A 134 -0.20 -5.76 -8.00
C LYS A 134 0.93 -5.47 -7.04
N ALA A 135 1.00 -6.21 -5.94
CA ALA A 135 2.15 -6.17 -5.04
C ALA A 135 3.25 -7.15 -5.47
N CYS A 136 4.51 -6.78 -5.19
CA CYS A 136 5.69 -7.62 -5.33
C CYS A 136 5.83 -8.30 -6.71
N VAL A 137 5.80 -7.53 -7.79
CA VAL A 137 6.04 -8.05 -9.14
C VAL A 137 7.51 -8.45 -9.32
N GLU A 138 7.79 -9.37 -10.24
CA GLU A 138 9.16 -9.86 -10.46
C GLU A 138 10.01 -8.90 -11.27
N THR A 139 9.39 -8.12 -12.16
CA THR A 139 10.08 -7.30 -13.14
C THR A 139 9.58 -5.86 -13.16
N ALA A 140 10.54 -4.94 -13.15
CA ALA A 140 10.32 -3.52 -13.42
C ALA A 140 10.07 -3.28 -14.92
N PRO A 141 9.50 -2.13 -15.31
CA PRO A 141 9.46 -1.73 -16.72
C PRO A 141 10.86 -1.67 -17.33
N ASP A 142 10.98 -2.03 -18.61
CA ASP A 142 12.26 -1.96 -19.33
C ASP A 142 12.65 -0.50 -19.62
N ASN A 143 13.77 -0.06 -19.05
CA ASN A 143 14.34 1.27 -19.27
C ASN A 143 15.69 1.25 -20.01
N ALA A 144 16.11 0.10 -20.59
CA ALA A 144 17.41 -0.01 -21.27
C ALA A 144 17.54 0.88 -22.52
N HIS A 145 16.42 1.34 -23.05
CA HIS A 145 16.35 2.26 -24.19
C HIS A 145 16.60 3.73 -23.79
N LEU A 146 16.62 4.04 -22.50
CA LEU A 146 16.81 5.40 -21.98
C LEU A 146 18.22 5.57 -21.42
N PRO A 147 18.91 6.68 -21.72
CA PRO A 147 20.12 7.04 -20.99
C PRO A 147 19.79 7.32 -19.51
N GLN A 148 20.80 7.16 -18.65
CA GLN A 148 20.67 7.47 -17.22
C GLN A 148 20.32 8.95 -17.03
N GLY A 149 19.41 9.22 -16.09
CA GLY A 149 19.11 10.58 -15.66
C GLY A 149 20.28 11.21 -14.90
N VAL A 150 20.30 12.54 -14.83
CA VAL A 150 21.34 13.30 -14.09
C VAL A 150 21.26 13.07 -12.57
N GLY A 151 20.07 12.80 -12.04
CA GLY A 151 19.82 12.50 -10.64
C GLY A 151 19.20 11.11 -10.44
N LEU A 152 19.23 10.62 -9.18
CA LEU A 152 18.66 9.31 -8.82
C LEU A 152 17.13 9.28 -9.01
N PHE A 153 16.47 10.38 -8.64
CA PHE A 153 15.03 10.62 -8.80
C PHE A 153 14.75 12.12 -8.57
N THR A 154 13.60 12.58 -9.08
CA THR A 154 13.05 13.91 -8.81
C THR A 154 12.16 13.85 -7.57
N VAL A 155 12.28 14.82 -6.66
CA VAL A 155 11.35 14.94 -5.53
C VAL A 155 10.10 15.68 -6.01
N SER A 156 8.93 15.14 -5.70
CA SER A 156 7.62 15.69 -6.07
C SER A 156 6.64 15.46 -4.92
N ASP A 157 5.46 16.07 -5.00
CA ASP A 157 4.29 15.65 -4.24
C ASP A 157 3.14 15.20 -5.16
N ILE A 158 2.04 14.77 -4.55
CA ILE A 158 0.86 14.25 -5.24
C ILE A 158 0.15 15.28 -6.15
N PHE A 159 0.41 16.57 -5.98
CA PHE A 159 -0.13 17.63 -6.83
C PHE A 159 0.83 17.94 -7.98
N ASP A 160 2.12 18.13 -7.67
CA ASP A 160 3.15 18.45 -8.67
C ASP A 160 3.39 17.30 -9.66
N ILE A 161 3.19 16.05 -9.22
CA ILE A 161 3.36 14.88 -10.09
C ILE A 161 2.34 14.87 -11.22
N GLN A 162 1.15 15.46 -11.01
CA GLN A 162 0.09 15.50 -12.02
C GLN A 162 0.52 16.33 -13.24
N GLY A 163 1.10 17.51 -12.99
CA GLY A 163 1.67 18.33 -14.07
C GLY A 163 2.87 17.67 -14.74
N SER A 164 3.66 16.88 -13.99
CA SER A 164 4.76 16.10 -14.57
C SER A 164 4.26 14.98 -15.48
N VAL A 165 3.20 14.27 -15.08
CA VAL A 165 2.52 13.27 -15.92
C VAL A 165 1.95 13.91 -17.18
N GLY A 166 1.28 15.07 -17.07
CA GLY A 166 0.78 15.81 -18.23
C GLY A 166 1.89 16.09 -19.26
N ARG A 167 3.02 16.63 -18.82
CA ARG A 167 4.20 16.89 -19.67
C ARG A 167 4.82 15.61 -20.26
N MET A 168 4.97 14.55 -19.46
CA MET A 168 5.57 13.30 -19.94
C MET A 168 4.73 12.63 -21.04
N PHE A 169 3.40 12.68 -20.91
CA PHE A 169 2.47 11.98 -21.81
C PHE A 169 1.82 12.89 -22.86
N GLY A 170 2.20 14.18 -22.92
CA GLY A 170 1.71 15.13 -23.92
C GLY A 170 0.21 15.45 -23.76
N GLN A 171 -0.26 15.54 -22.52
CA GLN A 171 -1.59 16.04 -22.19
C GLN A 171 -1.43 17.54 -21.84
N ASP A 172 -1.59 18.41 -22.84
CA ASP A 172 -1.69 19.86 -22.66
C ASP A 172 -3.16 20.31 -22.71
#